data_AF-A0A183TMB2-F1
#
_entry.id   AF-A0A183TMB2-F1
#
_cell.length_a   1.000
_cell.length_b   1.000
_cell.length_c   1.000
_cell.angle_alpha   90.00
_cell.angle_beta   90.00
_cell.angle_gamma   90.00
#
_symmetry.space_group_name_H-M   'P 1'
#
loop_
_entity.id
_entity.type
_entity.pdbx_description
1 polymer ?
#
loop_
_entity_poly.entity_id
_entity_poly.type
_entity_poly.pdbx_seq_one_letter_code
_entity_poly.pdbx_strand_id
1 'polypeptide(L)'
;MSMSFRDTLLFPIFQLGLNLLQETDQNLKTIDALDPSQTAIVQHSLRLALSCLSYDFLGTSVGSTPAACDDFISSTGDDLMTVQLPTAWRPVFLECSTVQLFFRLFAGLPSQLRPLINVLAFNAFRCSSSILSSTQTISCLVQMASIRRSLFSNTERQSFLTSLMTGALSVLREHAELLREPLTYHEFCRFLSRIKCNFQLSELMQVEGYADFLRLVAEFTVHSLRVRYVLVNFDSNVPVTHLWSNFHI
;
A
#
# COMPACT_ATOMS: atom_id res chain seq x y z
N MET A 1 22.12 -12.85 -16.29
CA MET A 1 21.50 -13.60 -15.17
C MET A 1 20.27 -12.90 -14.58
N SER A 2 20.27 -11.57 -14.41
CA SER A 2 19.11 -10.82 -13.85
C SER A 2 17.79 -10.99 -14.62
N MET A 3 17.82 -10.94 -15.97
CA MET A 3 16.60 -11.10 -16.79
C MET A 3 15.95 -12.49 -16.66
N SER A 4 16.75 -13.57 -16.64
CA SER A 4 16.21 -14.93 -16.47
C SER A 4 15.50 -15.09 -15.12
N PHE A 5 16.07 -14.55 -14.03
CA PHE A 5 15.42 -14.55 -12.72
C PHE A 5 14.08 -13.81 -12.73
N ARG A 6 14.04 -12.58 -13.29
CA ARG A 6 12.82 -11.76 -13.41
C ARG A 6 11.71 -12.50 -14.16
N ASP A 7 12.05 -13.12 -15.29
CA ASP A 7 11.05 -13.67 -16.20
C ASP A 7 10.62 -15.10 -15.83
N THR A 8 11.44 -15.85 -15.09
CA THR A 8 11.17 -17.27 -14.77
C THR A 8 10.92 -17.57 -13.29
N LEU A 9 11.57 -16.87 -12.36
CA LEU A 9 11.56 -17.21 -10.93
C LEU A 9 10.79 -16.20 -10.08
N LEU A 10 10.78 -14.93 -10.45
CA LEU A 10 10.17 -13.88 -9.62
C LEU A 10 8.66 -14.07 -9.46
N PHE A 11 7.95 -14.48 -10.52
CA PHE A 11 6.51 -14.72 -10.43
C PHE A 11 6.16 -15.91 -9.53
N PRO A 12 6.78 -17.11 -9.68
CA PRO A 12 6.60 -18.19 -8.71
C PRO A 12 6.89 -17.81 -7.25
N ILE A 13 7.92 -16.99 -7.01
CA ILE A 13 8.25 -16.50 -5.66
C ILE A 13 7.13 -15.60 -5.13
N PHE A 14 6.60 -14.71 -5.96
CA PHE A 14 5.46 -13.86 -5.59
C PHE A 14 4.22 -14.71 -5.28
N GLN A 15 3.92 -15.72 -6.09
CA GLN A 15 2.80 -16.64 -5.86
C GLN A 15 2.95 -17.41 -4.55
N LEU A 16 4.16 -17.87 -4.20
CA LEU A 16 4.42 -18.48 -2.90
C LEU A 16 4.11 -17.50 -1.76
N GLY A 17 4.58 -16.26 -1.86
CA GLY A 17 4.27 -15.21 -0.88
C GLY A 17 2.76 -14.97 -0.74
N LEU A 18 2.03 -14.92 -1.86
CA LEU A 18 0.57 -14.78 -1.84
C LEU A 18 -0.13 -15.97 -1.16
N ASN A 19 0.28 -17.20 -1.45
CA ASN A 19 -0.32 -18.39 -0.85
C ASN A 19 -0.15 -18.39 0.69
N LEU A 20 1.05 -18.04 1.17
CA LEU A 20 1.32 -17.91 2.61
C LEU A 20 0.47 -16.81 3.25
N LEU A 21 0.27 -15.68 2.56
CA LEU A 21 -0.59 -14.59 3.02
C LEU A 21 -2.07 -14.94 3.00
N GLN A 22 -2.53 -15.74 2.03
CA GLN A 22 -3.89 -16.26 2.00
C GLN A 22 -4.14 -17.24 3.16
N GLU A 23 -3.18 -18.12 3.44
CA GLU A 23 -3.25 -19.02 4.58
C GLU A 23 -3.23 -18.24 5.91
N THR A 24 -2.45 -17.16 5.97
CA THR A 24 -2.48 -16.20 7.09
C THR A 24 -3.87 -15.57 7.26
N ASP A 25 -4.47 -15.05 6.18
CA ASP A 25 -5.81 -14.44 6.18
C ASP A 25 -6.89 -15.40 6.70
N GLN A 26 -6.84 -16.67 6.25
CA GLN A 26 -7.77 -17.72 6.70
C GLN A 26 -7.61 -18.06 8.18
N ASN A 27 -6.38 -18.00 8.69
CA ASN A 27 -6.04 -18.35 10.08
C ASN A 27 -5.87 -17.12 10.99
N LEU A 28 -6.29 -15.92 10.56
CA LEU A 28 -6.06 -14.67 11.29
C LEU A 28 -6.44 -14.74 12.77
N LYS A 29 -7.58 -15.37 13.08
CA LYS A 29 -8.11 -15.47 14.46
C LYS A 29 -7.35 -16.46 15.35
N THR A 30 -6.53 -17.32 14.77
CA THR A 30 -5.77 -18.35 15.48
C THR A 30 -4.28 -18.05 15.54
N ILE A 31 -3.83 -16.94 14.96
CA ILE A 31 -2.44 -16.50 15.03
C ILE A 31 -2.11 -16.18 16.50
N ASP A 32 -1.15 -16.92 17.04
CA ASP A 32 -0.60 -16.63 18.35
C ASP A 32 0.48 -15.55 18.20
N ALA A 33 0.11 -14.31 18.52
CA ALA A 33 1.08 -13.22 18.53
C ALA A 33 2.22 -13.47 19.53
N LEU A 34 2.04 -14.31 20.55
CA LEU A 34 3.10 -14.67 21.49
C LEU A 34 4.18 -15.54 20.85
N ASP A 35 3.84 -16.32 19.82
CA ASP A 35 4.75 -17.16 19.08
C ASP A 35 5.59 -16.32 18.08
N PRO A 36 6.91 -16.18 18.30
CA PRO A 36 7.77 -15.41 17.41
C PRO A 36 7.87 -16.05 16.02
N SER A 37 7.68 -17.37 15.89
CA SER A 37 7.77 -18.05 14.60
C SER A 37 6.58 -17.70 13.70
N GLN A 38 5.37 -17.67 14.24
CA GLN A 38 4.16 -17.26 13.50
C GLN A 38 4.23 -15.80 13.10
N THR A 39 4.63 -14.92 14.03
CA THR A 39 4.80 -13.49 13.73
C THR A 39 5.87 -13.28 12.64
N ALA A 40 6.98 -14.02 12.68
CA ALA A 40 8.02 -13.96 11.67
C ALA A 40 7.52 -14.42 10.29
N ILE A 41 6.72 -15.50 10.21
CA ILE A 41 6.15 -15.98 8.94
C ILE A 41 5.31 -14.88 8.28
N VAL A 42 4.43 -14.21 9.04
CA VAL A 42 3.61 -13.12 8.51
C VAL A 42 4.48 -11.98 7.97
N GLN A 43 5.46 -11.53 8.76
CA GLN A 43 6.35 -10.44 8.38
C GLN A 43 7.21 -10.77 7.16
N HIS A 44 7.77 -11.98 7.11
CA HIS A 44 8.59 -12.42 5.99
C HIS A 44 7.75 -12.62 4.73
N SER A 45 6.51 -13.10 4.84
CA SER A 45 5.60 -13.25 3.70
C SER A 45 5.18 -11.91 3.12
N LEU A 46 4.82 -10.93 3.96
CA LEU A 46 4.53 -9.56 3.52
C LEU A 46 5.74 -8.90 2.86
N ARG A 47 6.92 -9.03 3.48
CA ARG A 47 8.16 -8.49 2.93
C ARG A 47 8.53 -9.14 1.60
N LEU A 48 8.32 -10.44 1.47
CA LEU A 48 8.56 -11.18 0.22
C LEU A 48 7.66 -10.64 -0.89
N ALA A 49 6.34 -10.59 -0.65
CA ALA A 49 5.37 -10.06 -1.60
C ALA A 49 5.72 -8.61 -2.02
N LEU A 50 6.03 -7.75 -1.04
CA LEU A 50 6.42 -6.37 -1.30
C LEU A 50 7.70 -6.27 -2.13
N SER A 51 8.70 -7.10 -1.84
CA SER A 51 9.98 -7.12 -2.56
C SER A 51 9.78 -7.57 -4.01
N CYS A 52 8.90 -8.53 -4.27
CA CYS A 52 8.53 -8.94 -5.62
C CYS A 52 7.82 -7.83 -6.39
N LEU A 53 6.85 -7.14 -5.76
CA LEU A 53 6.12 -6.02 -6.35
C LEU A 53 6.98 -4.75 -6.54
N SER A 54 8.07 -4.64 -5.80
CA SER A 54 9.01 -3.50 -5.85
C SER A 54 10.28 -3.82 -6.63
N TYR A 55 10.35 -4.99 -7.27
CA TYR A 55 11.49 -5.36 -8.10
C TYR A 55 11.68 -4.37 -9.25
N ASP A 56 12.93 -4.03 -9.58
CA ASP A 56 13.24 -3.16 -10.73
C ASP A 56 13.14 -3.95 -12.04
N PHE A 57 11.95 -3.96 -12.63
CA PHE A 57 11.67 -4.66 -13.89
C PHE A 57 12.38 -4.05 -15.10
N LEU A 58 12.80 -2.78 -15.02
CA LEU A 58 13.39 -2.03 -16.13
C LEU A 58 14.93 -2.06 -16.13
N GLY A 59 15.56 -2.48 -15.03
CA GLY A 59 17.01 -2.50 -14.89
C GLY A 59 17.63 -1.10 -14.77
N THR A 60 16.84 -0.14 -14.26
CA THR A 60 17.22 1.27 -14.10
C THR A 60 17.99 1.56 -12.80
N SER A 61 18.17 0.57 -11.92
CA SER A 61 18.86 0.72 -10.63
C SER A 61 20.39 0.87 -10.73
N VAL A 62 20.97 0.91 -11.93
CA VAL A 62 22.42 1.10 -12.13
C VAL A 62 22.79 2.57 -12.41
N GLY A 63 21.84 3.52 -12.36
CA GLY A 63 22.14 4.93 -12.69
C GLY A 63 21.31 6.01 -11.99
N SER A 64 20.31 5.67 -11.18
CA SER A 64 19.56 6.65 -10.41
C SER A 64 20.11 6.75 -8.99
N THR A 65 21.06 7.64 -8.79
CA THR A 65 21.47 8.09 -7.46
C THR A 65 20.25 8.64 -6.70
N PRO A 66 20.16 8.45 -5.37
CA PRO A 66 19.05 8.96 -4.56
C PRO A 66 19.14 10.49 -4.28
N ALA A 67 19.78 11.25 -5.17
CA ALA A 67 20.07 12.67 -4.98
C ALA A 67 19.77 13.45 -6.27
N ALA A 68 18.50 13.76 -6.48
CA ALA A 68 17.97 14.92 -7.21
C ALA A 68 16.47 14.72 -7.40
N CYS A 69 15.71 14.87 -6.33
CA CYS A 69 14.27 15.11 -6.41
C CYS A 69 13.98 16.58 -6.09
N ASP A 70 14.70 17.48 -6.74
CA ASP A 70 14.32 18.89 -6.87
C ASP A 70 14.43 19.22 -8.36
N ASP A 71 13.34 19.74 -8.93
CA ASP A 71 13.18 20.22 -10.30
C ASP A 71 13.43 19.22 -11.45
N PHE A 72 12.36 18.54 -11.90
CA PHE A 72 11.95 18.53 -13.31
C PHE A 72 10.60 17.80 -13.48
N ILE A 73 9.50 18.52 -13.28
CA ILE A 73 8.22 18.15 -13.91
C ILE A 73 8.39 18.53 -15.39
N SER A 74 8.89 17.59 -16.18
CA SER A 74 8.50 17.53 -17.59
C SER A 74 7.29 16.62 -17.72
N SER A 75 6.41 17.00 -18.62
CA SER A 75 5.15 16.39 -19.04
C SER A 75 5.25 14.96 -19.61
N THR A 76 6.21 14.18 -19.12
CA THR A 76 6.46 12.75 -19.34
C THR A 76 6.42 11.95 -18.02
N GLY A 77 6.09 12.61 -16.90
CA GLY A 77 6.17 12.07 -15.53
C GLY A 77 5.19 10.94 -15.16
N ASP A 78 4.18 10.64 -15.98
CA ASP A 78 3.21 9.58 -15.69
C ASP A 78 3.85 8.18 -15.77
N ASP A 79 4.78 7.96 -16.71
CA ASP A 79 5.38 6.63 -16.91
C ASP A 79 6.46 6.29 -15.88
N LEU A 80 7.17 7.29 -15.32
CA LEU A 80 8.27 7.10 -14.36
C LEU A 80 7.78 6.59 -12.99
N MET A 81 6.47 6.70 -12.75
CA MET A 81 5.82 6.40 -11.49
C MET A 81 4.99 5.10 -11.52
N THR A 82 5.02 4.36 -12.64
CA THR A 82 4.27 3.11 -12.79
C THR A 82 5.16 1.87 -12.63
N VAL A 83 4.58 0.80 -12.09
CA VAL A 83 5.22 -0.52 -11.99
C VAL A 83 4.95 -1.27 -13.30
N GLN A 84 6.03 -1.65 -14.00
CA GLN A 84 5.98 -2.36 -15.27
C GLN A 84 6.11 -3.88 -15.06
N LEU A 85 5.00 -4.51 -14.68
CA LEU A 85 4.96 -5.96 -14.47
C LEU A 85 4.95 -6.73 -15.81
N PRO A 86 5.58 -7.92 -15.88
CA PRO A 86 5.43 -8.82 -17.01
C PRO A 86 3.97 -9.23 -17.20
N THR A 87 3.53 -9.41 -18.45
CA THR A 87 2.13 -9.77 -18.79
C THR A 87 1.68 -11.08 -18.15
N ALA A 88 2.60 -12.01 -17.88
CA ALA A 88 2.33 -13.26 -17.17
C ALA A 88 1.75 -13.04 -15.75
N TRP A 89 1.99 -11.89 -15.13
CA TRP A 89 1.46 -11.56 -13.80
C TRP A 89 0.01 -11.06 -13.86
N ARG A 90 -0.49 -10.62 -15.03
CA ARG A 90 -1.83 -10.05 -15.19
C ARG A 90 -2.94 -10.86 -14.49
N PRO A 91 -3.03 -12.20 -14.62
CA PRO A 91 -4.14 -12.96 -14.03
C PRO A 91 -4.31 -12.73 -12.53
N VAL A 92 -3.21 -12.62 -11.76
CA VAL A 92 -3.28 -12.48 -10.30
C VAL A 92 -3.91 -11.16 -9.85
N PHE A 93 -3.85 -10.11 -10.68
CA PHE A 93 -4.44 -8.81 -10.38
C PHE A 93 -5.84 -8.65 -10.97
N LEU A 94 -6.27 -9.55 -11.85
CA LEU A 94 -7.66 -9.62 -12.31
C LEU A 94 -8.56 -10.32 -11.29
N GLU A 95 -7.98 -11.22 -10.49
CA GLU A 95 -8.66 -11.80 -9.34
C GLU A 95 -8.88 -10.71 -8.28
N CYS A 96 -10.14 -10.26 -8.13
CA CYS A 96 -10.51 -9.24 -7.14
C CYS A 96 -10.09 -9.63 -5.71
N SER A 97 -9.96 -10.93 -5.45
CA SER A 97 -9.48 -11.50 -4.18
C SER A 97 -8.07 -11.05 -3.80
N THR A 98 -7.18 -10.79 -4.75
CA THR A 98 -5.78 -10.40 -4.45
C THR A 98 -5.72 -9.03 -3.81
N VAL A 99 -6.37 -8.01 -4.39
CA VAL A 99 -6.40 -6.67 -3.79
C VAL A 99 -7.12 -6.71 -2.44
N GLN A 100 -8.25 -7.43 -2.38
CA GLN A 100 -9.04 -7.57 -1.16
C GLN A 100 -8.25 -8.28 -0.04
N LEU A 101 -7.40 -9.25 -0.37
CA LEU A 101 -6.53 -9.93 0.60
C LEU A 101 -5.69 -8.93 1.39
N PHE A 102 -5.02 -7.99 0.71
CA PHE A 102 -4.19 -7.00 1.40
C PHE A 102 -5.04 -6.04 2.25
N PHE A 103 -6.23 -5.66 1.82
CA PHE A 103 -7.14 -4.88 2.68
C PHE A 103 -7.61 -5.67 3.92
N ARG A 104 -7.93 -6.96 3.77
CA ARG A 104 -8.30 -7.82 4.91
C ARG A 104 -7.15 -8.03 5.88
N LEU A 105 -5.94 -8.25 5.38
CA LEU A 105 -4.73 -8.34 6.20
C LEU A 105 -4.45 -7.03 6.93
N PHE A 106 -4.64 -5.88 6.27
CA PHE A 106 -4.48 -4.57 6.90
C PHE A 106 -5.47 -4.35 8.05
N ALA A 107 -6.73 -4.75 7.87
CA ALA A 107 -7.75 -4.67 8.90
C ALA A 107 -7.52 -5.67 10.05
N GLY A 108 -7.13 -6.90 9.71
CA GLY A 108 -7.08 -8.02 10.64
C GLY A 108 -5.80 -8.10 11.46
N LEU A 109 -4.63 -8.02 10.82
CA LEU A 109 -3.33 -8.25 11.46
C LEU A 109 -3.06 -7.34 12.66
N PRO A 110 -3.37 -6.02 12.62
CA PRO A 110 -3.05 -5.14 13.73
C PRO A 110 -3.79 -5.55 15.00
N SER A 111 -5.05 -5.98 14.89
CA SER A 111 -5.82 -6.43 16.07
C SER A 111 -5.22 -7.66 16.75
N GLN A 112 -4.62 -8.56 15.97
CA GLN A 112 -4.04 -9.82 16.47
C GLN A 112 -2.62 -9.61 17.01
N LEU A 113 -1.83 -8.78 16.33
CA LEU A 113 -0.43 -8.53 16.65
C LEU A 113 -0.23 -7.39 17.66
N ARG A 114 -1.29 -6.64 18.01
CA ARG A 114 -1.20 -5.59 19.04
C ARG A 114 -0.95 -6.23 20.40
N PRO A 115 0.05 -5.77 21.16
CA PRO A 115 0.29 -6.31 22.49
C PRO A 115 -0.92 -6.04 23.40
N LEU A 116 -1.50 -7.10 23.98
CA LEU A 116 -2.40 -6.99 25.12
C LEU A 116 -1.61 -6.35 26.28
N ILE A 117 -2.20 -5.31 26.85
CA ILE A 117 -1.58 -4.36 27.77
C ILE A 117 -1.11 -5.09 29.04
N ASN A 118 0.23 -5.17 29.24
CA ASN A 118 1.01 -5.18 30.49
C ASN A 118 2.35 -5.89 30.25
N VAL A 119 3.46 -5.15 30.00
CA VAL A 119 4.88 -5.50 30.30
C VAL A 119 5.82 -4.53 29.54
N LEU A 120 6.49 -3.64 30.26
CA LEU A 120 7.08 -2.38 29.75
C LEU A 120 8.39 -2.50 28.92
N ALA A 121 8.89 -3.69 28.61
CA ALA A 121 10.12 -3.83 27.80
C ALA A 121 9.93 -4.70 26.53
N PHE A 122 9.06 -5.72 26.57
CA PHE A 122 8.79 -6.60 25.43
C PHE A 122 7.79 -5.97 24.42
N ASN A 123 7.12 -4.88 24.81
CA ASN A 123 6.10 -4.20 24.02
C ASN A 123 6.66 -3.29 22.91
N ALA A 124 7.89 -2.80 23.03
CA ALA A 124 8.48 -1.95 21.98
C ALA A 124 8.72 -2.73 20.68
N PHE A 125 9.25 -3.97 20.79
CA PHE A 125 9.46 -4.85 19.63
C PHE A 125 8.14 -5.28 18.98
N ARG A 126 7.11 -5.61 19.78
CA ARG A 126 5.80 -6.05 19.27
C ARG A 126 4.97 -4.90 18.68
N CYS A 127 5.07 -3.70 19.24
CA CYS A 127 4.47 -2.50 18.65
C CYS A 127 5.08 -2.23 17.26
N SER A 128 6.42 -2.33 17.15
CA SER A 128 7.13 -2.26 15.87
C SER A 128 6.62 -3.31 14.88
N SER A 129 6.39 -4.56 15.32
CA SER A 129 5.88 -5.63 14.46
C SER A 129 4.50 -5.36 13.88
N SER A 130 3.53 -4.92 14.69
CA SER A 130 2.17 -4.59 14.23
C SER A 130 2.17 -3.39 13.27
N ILE A 131 2.96 -2.35 13.58
CA ILE A 131 3.09 -1.16 12.75
C ILE A 131 3.76 -1.52 11.41
N LEU A 132 4.80 -2.35 11.46
CA LEU A 132 5.52 -2.81 10.28
C LEU A 132 4.61 -3.63 9.35
N SER A 133 3.83 -4.57 9.88
CA SER A 133 2.88 -5.35 9.08
C SER A 133 1.80 -4.47 8.44
N SER A 134 1.26 -3.50 9.17
CA SER A 134 0.29 -2.53 8.63
C SER A 134 0.89 -1.72 7.48
N THR A 135 2.10 -1.18 7.71
CA THR A 135 2.83 -0.35 6.75
C THR A 135 3.19 -1.15 5.50
N GLN A 136 3.74 -2.37 5.65
CA GLN A 136 4.09 -3.25 4.52
C GLN A 136 2.86 -3.64 3.69
N THR A 137 1.72 -3.88 4.35
CA THR A 137 0.48 -4.23 3.66
C THR A 137 0.00 -3.08 2.79
N ILE A 138 0.01 -1.84 3.32
CA ILE A 138 -0.30 -0.66 2.49
C ILE A 138 0.74 -0.44 1.41
N SER A 139 2.04 -0.65 1.67
CA SER A 139 3.07 -0.54 0.63
C SER A 139 2.83 -1.53 -0.52
N CYS A 140 2.35 -2.75 -0.26
CA CYS A 140 1.93 -3.67 -1.33
C CYS A 140 0.79 -3.08 -2.16
N LEU A 141 -0.21 -2.46 -1.50
CA LEU A 141 -1.31 -1.77 -2.18
C LEU A 141 -0.82 -0.54 -2.97
N VAL A 142 0.17 0.21 -2.48
CA VAL A 142 0.84 1.30 -3.23
C VAL A 142 1.43 0.76 -4.53
N GLN A 143 2.15 -0.36 -4.48
CA GLN A 143 2.72 -0.98 -5.68
C GLN A 143 1.63 -1.46 -6.65
N MET A 144 0.55 -2.07 -6.14
CA MET A 144 -0.59 -2.50 -6.96
C MET A 144 -1.31 -1.33 -7.63
N ALA A 145 -1.60 -0.25 -6.88
CA ALA A 145 -2.19 0.97 -7.42
C ALA A 145 -1.26 1.69 -8.42
N SER A 146 0.03 1.33 -8.45
CA SER A 146 1.02 1.85 -9.39
C SER A 146 1.17 1.00 -10.64
N ILE A 147 0.49 -0.15 -10.76
CA ILE A 147 0.60 -1.00 -11.95
C ILE A 147 0.20 -0.22 -13.21
N ARG A 148 1.05 -0.28 -14.25
CA ARG A 148 0.86 0.48 -15.49
C ARG A 148 -0.43 0.07 -16.21
N ARG A 149 -1.13 1.07 -16.78
CA ARG A 149 -2.36 0.91 -17.56
C ARG A 149 -2.30 -0.22 -18.58
N SER A 150 -1.19 -0.34 -19.30
CA SER A 150 -1.01 -1.30 -20.40
C SER A 150 -1.09 -2.78 -19.98
N LEU A 151 -1.05 -3.10 -18.68
CA LEU A 151 -1.23 -4.46 -18.21
C LEU A 151 -2.68 -4.96 -18.42
N PHE A 152 -3.66 -4.05 -18.44
CA PHE A 152 -5.09 -4.37 -18.41
C PHE A 152 -5.82 -3.91 -19.68
N SER A 153 -6.91 -4.58 -20.03
CA SER A 153 -7.93 -3.99 -20.91
C SER A 153 -8.71 -2.89 -20.18
N ASN A 154 -9.47 -2.06 -20.90
CA ASN A 154 -10.26 -0.99 -20.26
C ASN A 154 -11.29 -1.54 -19.25
N THR A 155 -11.94 -2.67 -19.56
CA THR A 155 -12.95 -3.27 -18.67
C THR A 155 -12.31 -3.88 -17.42
N GLU A 156 -11.20 -4.58 -17.58
CA GLU A 156 -10.42 -5.14 -16.46
C GLU A 156 -9.86 -4.04 -15.57
N ARG A 157 -9.35 -2.96 -16.17
CA ARG A 157 -8.82 -1.81 -15.45
C ARG A 157 -9.89 -1.17 -14.57
N GLN A 158 -11.12 -1.03 -15.08
CA GLN A 158 -12.22 -0.49 -14.29
C GLN A 158 -12.57 -1.40 -13.11
N SER A 159 -12.56 -2.72 -13.30
CA SER A 159 -12.78 -3.70 -12.21
C SER A 159 -11.68 -3.64 -11.15
N PHE A 160 -10.42 -3.54 -11.58
CA PHE A 160 -9.27 -3.40 -10.70
C PHE A 160 -9.33 -2.10 -9.88
N LEU A 161 -9.65 -0.97 -10.53
CA LEU A 161 -9.86 0.32 -9.87
C LEU A 161 -10.99 0.25 -8.83
N THR A 162 -12.11 -0.38 -9.19
CA THR A 162 -13.25 -0.58 -8.29
C THR A 162 -12.82 -1.31 -7.02
N SER A 163 -11.99 -2.35 -7.14
CA SER A 163 -11.45 -3.09 -5.99
C SER A 163 -10.56 -2.22 -5.10
N LEU A 164 -9.67 -1.41 -5.70
CA LEU A 164 -8.80 -0.48 -4.95
C LEU A 164 -9.60 0.58 -4.18
N MET A 165 -10.56 1.22 -4.85
CA MET A 165 -11.38 2.27 -4.26
C MET A 165 -12.34 1.74 -3.19
N THR A 166 -12.92 0.56 -3.40
CA THR A 166 -13.78 -0.08 -2.39
C THR A 166 -13.00 -0.39 -1.12
N GLY A 167 -11.79 -0.93 -1.25
CA GLY A 167 -10.92 -1.17 -0.10
C GLY A 167 -10.48 0.12 0.58
N ALA A 168 -10.14 1.16 -0.18
CA ALA A 168 -9.80 2.49 0.37
C ALA A 168 -10.97 3.10 1.17
N LEU A 169 -12.19 2.97 0.65
CA LEU A 169 -13.41 3.39 1.32
C LEU A 169 -13.63 2.63 2.64
N SER A 170 -13.46 1.30 2.64
CA SER A 170 -13.55 0.48 3.85
C SER A 170 -12.52 0.94 4.90
N VAL A 171 -11.27 1.17 4.49
CA VAL A 171 -10.23 1.69 5.41
C VAL A 171 -10.62 3.03 6.01
N LEU A 172 -11.12 3.97 5.21
CA LEU A 172 -11.52 5.30 5.67
C LEU A 172 -12.77 5.27 6.57
N ARG A 173 -13.69 4.32 6.37
CA ARG A 173 -14.94 4.21 7.14
C ARG A 173 -14.77 3.44 8.44
N GLU A 174 -14.06 2.32 8.38
CA GLU A 174 -14.08 1.28 9.42
C GLU A 174 -12.76 1.15 10.17
N HIS A 175 -11.66 1.64 9.58
CA HIS A 175 -10.30 1.42 10.09
C HIS A 175 -9.45 2.70 10.18
N ALA A 176 -10.10 3.86 10.30
CA ALA A 176 -9.43 5.15 10.37
C ALA A 176 -8.50 5.27 11.61
N GLU A 177 -8.75 4.50 12.67
CA GLU A 177 -7.89 4.41 13.86
C GLU A 177 -6.52 3.80 13.57
N LEU A 178 -6.42 2.88 12.59
CA LEU A 178 -5.15 2.29 12.16
C LEU A 178 -4.28 3.32 11.42
N LEU A 179 -4.90 4.34 10.84
CA LEU A 179 -4.22 5.45 10.15
C LEU A 179 -3.70 6.54 11.11
N ARG A 180 -3.84 6.37 12.43
CA ARG A 180 -3.25 7.31 13.41
C ARG A 180 -1.74 7.14 13.54
N GLU A 181 -1.21 5.98 13.17
CA GLU A 181 0.22 5.71 13.20
C GLU A 181 0.91 6.45 12.03
N PRO A 182 1.93 7.30 12.28
CA PRO A 182 2.53 8.15 11.24
C PRO A 182 3.06 7.43 10.00
N LEU A 183 3.68 6.26 10.16
CA LEU A 183 4.22 5.48 9.03
C LEU A 183 3.10 4.90 8.16
N THR A 184 2.08 4.32 8.79
CA THR A 184 0.92 3.76 8.09
C THR A 184 0.09 4.86 7.42
N TYR A 185 -0.08 6.00 8.10
CA TYR A 185 -0.68 7.20 7.54
C TYR A 185 0.04 7.64 6.25
N HIS A 186 1.37 7.72 6.30
CA HIS A 186 2.17 8.16 5.16
C HIS A 186 2.02 7.21 3.97
N GLU A 187 2.10 5.91 4.20
CA GLU A 187 1.89 4.92 3.15
C GLU A 187 0.48 4.98 2.57
N PHE A 188 -0.54 5.22 3.40
CA PHE A 188 -1.91 5.38 2.91
C PHE A 188 -2.07 6.65 2.05
N CYS A 189 -1.42 7.76 2.43
CA CYS A 189 -1.37 8.95 1.58
C CYS A 189 -0.68 8.68 0.23
N ARG A 190 0.44 7.93 0.24
CA ARG A 190 1.09 7.49 -0.99
C ARG A 190 0.14 6.67 -1.84
N PHE A 191 -0.60 5.75 -1.24
CA PHE A 191 -1.58 4.91 -1.92
C PHE A 191 -2.68 5.74 -2.61
N LEU A 192 -3.30 6.69 -1.90
CA LEU A 192 -4.30 7.60 -2.48
C LEU A 192 -3.72 8.44 -3.63
N SER A 193 -2.49 8.93 -3.47
CA SER A 193 -1.77 9.66 -4.53
C SER A 193 -1.56 8.80 -5.78
N ARG A 194 -1.21 7.52 -5.62
CA ARG A 194 -1.07 6.59 -6.76
C ARG A 194 -2.38 6.35 -7.48
N ILE A 195 -3.50 6.19 -6.76
CA ILE A 195 -4.83 6.09 -7.39
C ILE A 195 -5.10 7.35 -8.22
N LYS A 196 -4.86 8.54 -7.66
CA LYS A 196 -5.11 9.79 -8.37
C LYS A 196 -4.26 9.95 -9.63
N CYS A 197 -2.95 9.68 -9.55
CA CYS A 197 -2.04 9.89 -10.67
C CYS A 197 -2.14 8.79 -11.74
N ASN A 198 -2.49 7.55 -11.37
CA ASN A 198 -2.54 6.45 -12.33
C ASN A 198 -3.88 6.38 -13.05
N PHE A 199 -5.01 6.74 -12.42
CA PHE A 199 -6.35 6.61 -13.00
C PHE A 199 -6.96 7.95 -13.39
N GLN A 200 -7.61 8.01 -14.55
CA GLN A 200 -8.25 9.21 -15.04
C GLN A 200 -9.49 9.56 -14.20
N LEU A 201 -9.81 10.85 -14.10
CA LEU A 201 -11.02 11.31 -13.39
C LEU A 201 -12.30 10.62 -13.90
N SER A 202 -12.41 10.41 -15.20
CA SER A 202 -13.53 9.71 -15.82
C SER A 202 -13.65 8.24 -15.39
N GLU A 203 -12.54 7.56 -15.06
CA GLU A 203 -12.53 6.20 -14.52
C GLU A 203 -12.98 6.19 -13.05
N LEU A 204 -12.50 7.17 -12.26
CA LEU A 204 -12.84 7.32 -10.84
C LEU A 204 -14.33 7.63 -10.63
N MET A 205 -14.90 8.53 -11.44
CA MET A 205 -16.31 8.90 -11.36
C MET A 205 -17.28 7.76 -11.67
N GLN A 206 -16.82 6.72 -12.38
CA GLN A 206 -17.62 5.53 -12.68
C GLN A 206 -17.68 4.54 -11.52
N VAL A 207 -16.82 4.69 -10.50
CA VAL A 207 -16.83 3.81 -9.33
C VAL A 207 -17.95 4.23 -8.37
N GLU A 208 -18.80 3.26 -8.00
CA GLU A 208 -19.84 3.48 -7.00
C GLU A 208 -19.23 3.94 -5.67
N GLY A 209 -19.80 4.99 -5.07
CA GLY A 209 -19.27 5.58 -3.84
C GLY A 209 -18.14 6.60 -4.05
N TYR A 210 -17.82 7.02 -5.29
CA TYR A 210 -16.82 8.07 -5.55
C TYR A 210 -17.06 9.38 -4.76
N ALA A 211 -18.31 9.83 -4.68
CA ALA A 211 -18.65 11.04 -3.92
C ALA A 211 -18.34 10.89 -2.42
N ASP A 212 -18.68 9.73 -1.84
CA ASP A 212 -18.34 9.42 -0.45
C ASP A 212 -16.82 9.29 -0.25
N PHE A 213 -16.11 8.71 -1.22
CA PHE A 213 -14.66 8.60 -1.18
C PHE A 213 -14.02 9.98 -1.12
N LEU A 214 -14.44 10.92 -1.99
CA LEU A 214 -13.95 12.30 -1.96
C LEU A 214 -14.23 12.97 -0.62
N ARG A 215 -15.46 12.83 -0.08
CA ARG A 215 -15.82 13.40 1.22
C ARG A 215 -14.93 12.87 2.33
N LEU A 216 -14.73 11.55 2.40
CA LEU A 216 -13.91 10.91 3.43
C LEU A 216 -12.42 11.26 3.30
N VAL A 217 -11.88 11.35 2.07
CA VAL A 217 -10.50 11.79 1.84
C VAL A 217 -10.32 13.26 2.25
N ALA A 218 -11.31 14.12 1.99
CA ALA A 218 -11.30 15.51 2.45
C ALA A 218 -11.33 15.60 3.98
N GLU A 219 -12.23 14.86 4.64
CA GLU A 219 -12.30 14.78 6.11
C GLU A 219 -10.99 14.27 6.72
N PHE A 220 -10.44 13.20 6.15
CA PHE A 220 -9.14 12.64 6.53
C PHE A 220 -8.04 13.70 6.41
N THR A 221 -7.99 14.43 5.30
CA THR A 221 -6.97 15.48 5.06
C THR A 221 -7.12 16.63 6.06
N VAL A 222 -8.34 17.09 6.35
CA VAL A 222 -8.58 18.14 7.36
C VAL A 222 -8.16 17.68 8.75
N HIS A 223 -8.47 16.44 9.11
CA HIS A 223 -8.03 15.87 10.39
C HIS A 223 -6.50 15.87 10.50
N SER A 224 -5.79 15.45 9.45
CA SER A 224 -4.32 15.44 9.41
C SER A 224 -3.70 16.82 9.57
N LEU A 225 -4.29 17.83 8.94
CA LEU A 225 -3.83 19.22 9.10
C LEU A 225 -4.04 19.68 10.55
N ARG A 226 -5.20 19.42 11.14
CA ARG A 226 -5.52 19.80 12.53
C ARG A 226 -4.61 19.12 13.56
N VAL A 227 -4.40 17.82 13.45
CA VAL A 227 -3.50 17.08 14.36
C VAL A 227 -2.07 17.59 14.25
N ARG A 228 -1.62 17.93 13.04
CA ARG A 228 -0.30 18.52 12.83
C ARG A 228 -0.19 19.93 13.41
N TYR A 229 -1.22 20.78 13.34
CA TYR A 229 -1.21 22.07 14.05
C TYR A 229 -1.04 21.92 15.56
N VAL A 230 -1.57 20.84 16.16
CA VAL A 230 -1.36 20.54 17.59
C VAL A 230 0.08 20.07 17.88
N LEU A 231 0.68 19.27 16.99
CA LEU A 231 2.04 18.75 17.15
C LEU A 231 3.16 19.72 16.73
N VAL A 232 2.90 20.65 15.81
CA VAL A 232 3.86 21.70 15.39
C VAL A 232 4.08 22.74 16.50
N ASN A 233 3.23 22.76 17.54
CA ASN A 233 3.54 23.46 18.79
C ASN A 233 4.60 22.75 19.65
N PHE A 234 5.13 21.59 19.24
CA PHE A 234 6.11 20.83 20.02
C PHE A 234 7.38 20.37 19.29
N ASP A 235 7.46 20.27 17.95
CA ASP A 235 8.76 20.11 17.30
C ASP A 235 8.78 20.38 15.79
N SER A 236 9.93 20.83 15.32
CA SER A 236 10.19 21.48 14.04
C SER A 236 10.38 20.54 12.82
N ASN A 237 9.89 21.01 11.67
CA ASN A 237 10.34 20.74 10.29
C ASN A 237 10.08 19.36 9.63
N VAL A 238 8.86 19.18 9.07
CA VAL A 238 8.65 18.43 7.81
C VAL A 238 7.51 19.06 6.99
N PRO A 239 7.74 19.59 5.76
CA PRO A 239 6.68 20.24 4.96
C PRO A 239 5.70 19.23 4.33
N VAL A 240 4.38 19.45 4.52
CA VAL A 240 3.27 18.69 3.88
C VAL A 240 2.76 19.35 2.59
N THR A 241 3.42 20.40 2.11
CA THR A 241 3.02 21.17 0.94
C THR A 241 2.94 20.34 -0.36
N HIS A 242 3.66 19.23 -0.46
CA HIS A 242 3.61 18.34 -1.64
C HIS A 242 2.38 17.43 -1.73
N LEU A 243 1.59 17.29 -0.65
CA LEU A 243 0.31 16.57 -0.71
C LEU A 243 -0.76 17.40 -1.42
N TRP A 244 -0.70 18.73 -1.33
CA TRP A 244 -1.73 19.63 -1.86
C TRP A 244 -1.50 20.08 -3.30
N SER A 245 -0.25 20.16 -3.79
CA SER A 245 0.00 20.46 -5.21
C SER A 245 -0.64 19.41 -6.15
N ASN A 246 -0.85 18.20 -5.64
CA ASN A 246 -1.46 17.10 -6.37
C ASN A 246 -2.93 16.88 -6.03
N PHE A 247 -3.56 17.63 -5.10
CA PHE A 247 -4.95 17.43 -4.65
C PHE A 247 -5.88 18.63 -4.90
N HIS A 248 -5.58 19.47 -5.90
CA HIS A 248 -6.65 20.29 -6.48
C HIS A 248 -7.66 19.39 -7.19
N ILE A 249 -8.88 19.43 -6.66
CA ILE A 249 -10.15 19.13 -7.34
C ILE A 249 -10.55 20.41 -8.06
#